data_AF-A0A258H801-F1
#
_entry.id   AF-A0A258H801-F1
#
_cell.length_a   1.000
_cell.length_b   1.000
_cell.length_c   1.000
_cell.angle_alpha   90.00
_cell.angle_beta   90.00
_cell.angle_gamma   90.00
#
_symmetry.space_group_name_H-M   'P 1'
#
loop_
_entity.id
_entity.type
_entity.pdbx_description
1 polymer ?
#
loop_
_entity_poly.entity_id
_entity_poly.type
_entity_poly.pdbx_seq_one_letter_code
_entity_poly.pdbx_strand_id
1 'polypeptide(L)' 'MGRDGANAKRVTTTLTISRKSQLERLAKREGVKEAWIVRRAVERYLDEIGNGSVVGSEQEAVHAGS' A
#
# COMPACT_ATOMS: atom_id res chain seq x y z
N MET A 1 -13.86 1.13 8.47
CA MET A 1 -13.43 -0.03 7.64
C MET A 1 -13.72 0.38 6.21
N GLY A 2 -12.69 0.47 5.36
CA GLY A 2 -12.75 1.17 4.07
C GLY A 2 -13.16 0.26 2.91
N ARG A 3 -13.98 0.82 2.01
CA ARG A 3 -14.33 0.53 0.60
C ARG A 3 -14.10 -0.84 -0.06
N ASP A 4 -13.07 -1.59 0.30
CA ASP A 4 -12.57 -2.70 -0.51
C ASP A 4 -13.05 -4.09 -0.03
N GLY A 5 -13.77 -4.13 1.11
CA GLY A 5 -14.54 -5.29 1.56
C GLY A 5 -13.76 -6.61 1.53
N ALA A 6 -14.25 -7.58 0.76
CA ALA A 6 -13.67 -8.92 0.59
C ALA A 6 -12.38 -8.96 -0.25
N ASN A 7 -12.05 -7.87 -0.97
CA ASN A 7 -10.89 -7.77 -1.86
C ASN A 7 -9.71 -7.01 -1.21
N ALA A 8 -9.60 -7.03 0.12
CA ALA A 8 -8.51 -6.40 0.86
C ALA A 8 -7.65 -7.43 1.60
N LYS A 9 -6.32 -7.26 1.52
CA LYS A 9 -5.35 -8.01 2.33
C LYS A 9 -4.61 -7.08 3.27
N ARG A 10 -4.35 -7.54 4.50
CA ARG A 10 -3.66 -6.76 5.53
C ARG A 10 -2.15 -6.85 5.34
N VAL A 11 -1.48 -5.72 5.41
CA VAL A 11 -0.01 -5.63 5.52
C VAL A 11 0.32 -5.07 6.90
N THR A 12 1.31 -5.67 7.57
CA THR A 12 1.85 -5.20 8.86
C THR A 12 3.30 -4.82 8.66
N THR A 13 3.70 -3.68 9.22
CA THR A 13 5.08 -3.19 9.15
C THR A 13 5.45 -2.45 10.43
N THR A 14 6.75 -2.32 10.70
CA THR A 14 7.29 -1.58 11.84
C THR A 14 8.04 -0.35 11.32
N LEU A 15 7.74 0.81 11.91
CA LEU A 15 8.45 2.06 11.61
C LEU A 15 9.36 2.43 12.78
N THR A 16 10.40 3.23 12.50
CA THR A 16 11.13 3.90 13.57
C THR A 16 10.20 4.85 14.33
N ILE A 17 10.48 5.09 15.61
CA ILE A 17 9.68 5.99 16.47
C ILE A 17 9.51 7.37 15.83
N SER A 18 10.59 7.92 15.27
CA SER A 18 10.55 9.22 14.58
C SER A 18 9.59 9.22 13.39
N ARG A 19 9.63 8.17 12.55
CA ARG A 19 8.74 8.04 11.38
C ARG A 19 7.29 7.82 11.79
N LYS A 20 7.03 7.03 12.84
CA LYS A 20 5.68 6.87 13.42
C LYS A 20 5.12 8.20 13.91
N SER A 21 5.92 8.97 14.65
CA SER A 21 5.52 10.29 15.17
C SER A 21 5.25 11.30 14.05
N GLN A 22 6.04 11.27 12.96
CA GLN A 22 5.76 12.07 11.77
C GLN A 22 4.43 11.68 11.10
N LEU A 23 4.17 10.38 10.97
CA LEU A 23 2.91 9.85 10.41
C LEU A 23 1.69 10.25 11.25
N GLU A 24 1.79 10.17 12.58
CA GLU A 24 0.75 10.61 13.51
C GLU A 24 0.42 12.10 13.37
N ARG A 25 1.45 12.97 13.31
CA ARG A 25 1.26 14.41 13.12
C ARG A 25 0.59 14.71 11.77
N LEU A 26 1.01 14.02 10.71
CA LEU A 26 0.42 14.17 9.39
C LEU A 26 -1.04 13.73 9.39
N ALA A 27 -1.35 12.54 9.92
CA ALA A 27 -2.71 12.03 10.02
C ALA A 27 -3.63 12.99 10.79
N LYS A 28 -3.15 13.54 11.91
CA LYS A 28 -3.88 14.56 12.70
C LYS A 28 -4.13 15.84 11.90
N ARG A 29 -3.13 16.33 11.18
CA ARG A 29 -3.24 17.55 10.35
C ARG A 29 -4.29 17.40 9.25
N GLU A 30 -4.32 16.25 8.59
CA GLU A 30 -5.22 15.96 7.47
C GLU A 30 -6.61 15.44 7.93
N GLY A 31 -6.81 15.20 9.23
CA GLY A 31 -8.08 14.68 9.75
C GLY A 31 -8.38 13.23 9.34
N VAL A 32 -7.36 12.43 9.06
CA VAL A 32 -7.48 11.03 8.58
C VAL A 32 -6.78 10.05 9.51
N LYS A 33 -6.99 8.75 9.28
CA LYS A 33 -6.26 7.69 9.99
C LYS A 33 -4.88 7.47 9.34
N GLU A 34 -3.89 7.09 10.14
CA GLU A 34 -2.54 6.75 9.66
C GLU A 34 -2.56 5.72 8.53
N ALA A 35 -3.41 4.69 8.65
CA ALA A 35 -3.58 3.66 7.64
C ALA A 35 -4.02 4.22 6.27
N TRP A 36 -4.76 5.33 6.23
CA TRP A 36 -5.14 5.98 4.98
C TRP A 36 -3.94 6.63 4.29
N ILE A 37 -3.06 7.29 5.07
CA ILE A 37 -1.83 7.88 4.57
C ILE A 37 -0.88 6.80 4.04
N VAL A 38 -0.70 5.72 4.81
CA VAL A 38 0.15 4.58 4.40
C VAL A 38 -0.37 3.95 3.11
N ARG A 39 -1.68 3.70 3.03
CA ARG A 39 -2.32 3.20 1.80
C ARG A 39 -2.02 4.12 0.62
N ARG A 40 -2.27 5.42 0.75
CA ARG A 40 -2.08 6.40 -0.34
C ARG A 40 -0.62 6.48 -0.79
N ALA A 41 0.32 6.43 0.14
CA ALA A 41 1.75 6.43 -0.16
C ALA A 41 2.18 5.15 -0.89
N VAL A 42 1.68 3.99 -0.46
CA VAL A 42 1.95 2.70 -1.11
C VAL A 42 1.33 2.64 -2.49
N GLU A 43 0.06 3.00 -2.66
CA GLU A 43 -0.60 3.06 -3.98
C GLU A 43 0.18 3.95 -4.94
N ARG A 44 0.54 5.17 -4.51
CA ARG A 44 1.34 6.08 -5.32
C ARG A 44 2.69 5.49 -5.71
N TYR A 45 3.40 4.87 -4.77
CA TYR A 45 4.68 4.23 -5.05
C TYR A 45 4.53 3.06 -6.04
N LEU A 46 3.48 2.24 -5.88
CA LEU A 46 3.16 1.15 -6.79
C LEU A 46 2.77 1.64 -8.19
N ASP A 47 2.02 2.74 -8.30
CA ASP A 47 1.69 3.37 -9.58
C ASP A 47 2.93 3.95 -10.26
N GLU A 48 3.81 4.60 -9.49
CA GLU A 48 5.08 5.17 -9.99
C GLU A 48 6.02 4.09 -10.52
N ILE A 49 6.18 2.97 -9.81
CA ILE A 49 6.97 1.83 -10.32
C ILE A 49 6.25 1.09 -11.45
N GLY A 50 4.93 0.92 -11.39
CA GLY A 50 4.14 0.21 -12.41
C GLY A 50 4.14 0.93 -13.76
N ASN A 51 4.19 2.26 -13.76
CA ASN A 51 4.39 3.07 -14.96
C ASN A 51 5.83 3.03 -15.50
N GLY A 52 6.78 2.47 -14.76
CA GLY A 52 8.22 2.46 -15.09
C GLY A 52 8.87 1.08 -15.29
N SER A 53 8.36 0.00 -14.69
CA SER A 53 8.82 -1.38 -14.88
C SER A 53 7.91 -2.39 -14.18
N VAL A 54 7.73 -3.52 -14.88
CA VAL A 54 6.93 -4.69 -14.53
C VAL A 54 7.14 -5.13 -13.07
N VAL A 55 6.19 -4.82 -12.19
CA VAL A 55 5.93 -5.70 -11.04
C VAL A 55 5.21 -6.89 -11.64
N GLY A 56 5.99 -7.93 -11.96
CA GLY A 56 5.55 -9.14 -12.62
C GLY A 56 4.22 -9.61 -12.08
N SER A 57 3.22 -9.64 -12.94
CA SER A 57 1.96 -10.30 -12.66
C SER A 57 2.30 -11.76 -12.38
N GLU A 58 2.09 -12.25 -11.16
CA GLU A 58 2.15 -13.69 -10.82
C GLU A 58 1.03 -14.49 -11.53
N GLN A 59 0.45 -13.96 -12.60
CA GLN A 59 -0.64 -14.52 -13.39
C GLN A 59 -0.18 -14.87 -14.81
N GLU A 60 0.93 -15.60 -14.98
CA GLU A 60 1.24 -16.21 -16.29
C GLU A 60 1.84 -17.62 -16.20
N ALA A 61 1.91 -18.23 -15.02
CA ALA A 61 2.53 -19.56 -14.84
C ALA A 61 1.54 -20.75 -14.80
N VAL A 62 0.28 -20.58 -15.25
CA VAL A 62 -0.72 -21.68 -15.22
C VAL A 62 -1.24 -22.11 -16.61
N HIS A 63 -0.68 -21.63 -17.71
CA HIS A 63 -1.15 -22.03 -19.05
C HIS A 63 -0.10 -22.57 -20.03
N ALA A 64 1.09 -22.95 -19.58
CA ALA A 64 2.05 -23.68 -20.40
C ALA A 64 2.41 -25.03 -19.75
N GLY A 65 1.61 -26.04 -20.06
CA GLY A 65 1.83 -27.42 -19.62
C GLY A 65 0.67 -28.33 -20.04
N SER A 66 0.32 -28.29 -21.33
CA SER A 66 -0.38 -29.39 -22.02
C SER A 66 0.63 -30.43 -22.48
#